data_AF-A0A833Y9R4-F1
#
_entry.id   AF-A0A833Y9R4-F1
#
_cell.length_a   1.000
_cell.length_b   1.000
_cell.length_c   1.000
_cell.angle_alpha   90.00
_cell.angle_beta   90.00
_cell.angle_gamma   90.00
#
_symmetry.space_group_name_H-M   'P 1'
#
loop_
_entity.id
_entity.type
_entity.pdbx_description
1 polymer ?
#
loop_
_entity_poly.entity_id
_entity_poly.type
_entity_poly.pdbx_seq_one_letter_code
_entity_poly.pdbx_strand_id
1 'polypeptide(L)'
;MYECTRGFELGSQCVLKCNREGERLPILCTKEGRWTEEFKLCEQLQGECPPPPSGQNSVEYKCEQGYGIGAVCSPSCIVPPSDPVVLPENVTADTVEHWMEPVKVQGIVCTGRREWHPDPVLVHCIQSCEPFQADGWCDTINNRAYCHYDGGDCCSSTLSSRKVIPFAADCDSDECTCRDPKAEENQ
;
A
#
# COMPACT_ATOMS: atom_id res chain seq x y z
N MET A 1 -22.08 -6.59 -10.44
CA MET A 1 -21.55 -7.28 -9.24
C MET A 1 -21.89 -6.47 -7.99
N TYR A 2 -21.55 -5.20 -7.85
CA TYR A 2 -22.29 -4.29 -6.97
C TYR A 2 -22.53 -2.97 -7.69
N GLU A 3 -23.51 -2.20 -7.24
CA GLU A 3 -23.83 -0.86 -7.73
C GLU A 3 -23.96 0.07 -6.52
N CYS A 4 -23.25 1.19 -6.56
CA CYS A 4 -23.20 2.17 -5.48
C CYS A 4 -23.71 3.52 -5.98
N THR A 5 -24.51 4.21 -5.17
CA THR A 5 -25.09 5.51 -5.57
C THR A 5 -24.06 6.61 -5.78
N ARG A 6 -22.99 6.64 -4.97
CA ARG A 6 -21.95 7.68 -4.98
C ARG A 6 -20.55 7.07 -4.78
N GLY A 7 -20.27 5.99 -5.51
CA GLY A 7 -19.02 5.24 -5.35
C GLY A 7 -18.77 4.83 -3.89
N PHE A 8 -17.60 5.16 -3.36
CA PHE A 8 -17.16 4.85 -1.99
C PHE A 8 -17.27 6.03 -1.02
N GLU A 9 -18.04 7.07 -1.36
CA GLU A 9 -18.19 8.27 -0.53
C GLU A 9 -19.08 8.06 0.70
N LEU A 10 -18.95 8.95 1.69
CA LEU A 10 -19.79 8.98 2.89
C LEU A 10 -21.29 9.00 2.56
N GLY A 11 -22.02 8.05 3.12
CA GLY A 11 -23.46 7.87 2.91
C GLY A 11 -23.81 7.30 1.54
N SER A 12 -22.85 6.76 0.80
CA SER A 12 -23.11 5.97 -0.41
C SER A 12 -23.84 4.68 -0.01
N GLN A 13 -24.84 4.29 -0.81
CA GLN A 13 -25.58 3.04 -0.66
C GLN A 13 -25.13 2.08 -1.74
N CYS A 14 -24.68 0.88 -1.38
CA CYS A 14 -24.21 -0.13 -2.32
C CYS A 14 -25.04 -1.42 -2.24
N VAL A 15 -25.43 -1.95 -3.40
CA VAL A 15 -26.21 -3.19 -3.52
C VAL A 15 -25.44 -4.19 -4.38
N LEU A 16 -25.23 -5.41 -3.88
CA LEU A 16 -24.67 -6.51 -4.67
C LEU A 16 -25.76 -7.09 -5.58
N LYS A 17 -25.61 -6.95 -6.91
CA LYS A 17 -26.55 -7.51 -7.89
C LYS A 17 -26.28 -9.01 -8.08
N CYS A 18 -27.19 -9.86 -7.62
CA CYS A 18 -27.19 -11.31 -7.83
C CYS A 18 -28.29 -11.70 -8.84
N ASN A 19 -28.06 -12.72 -9.68
CA ASN A 19 -29.02 -13.19 -10.69
C ASN A 19 -30.30 -13.83 -10.14
N ARG A 20 -30.32 -14.18 -8.84
CA ARG A 20 -31.54 -14.59 -8.14
C ARG A 20 -32.04 -13.41 -7.32
N GLU A 21 -33.26 -12.98 -7.63
CA GLU A 21 -33.98 -11.92 -6.94
C GLU A 21 -34.17 -12.28 -5.47
N GLY A 22 -33.30 -11.71 -4.64
CA GLY A 22 -33.57 -11.45 -3.25
C GLY A 22 -33.12 -10.03 -3.00
N GLU A 23 -34.02 -9.18 -2.51
CA GLU A 23 -33.74 -7.78 -2.12
C GLU A 23 -32.63 -7.75 -1.07
N ARG A 24 -31.38 -7.74 -1.51
CA ARG A 24 -30.26 -7.50 -0.61
C ARG A 24 -30.32 -6.03 -0.24
N LEU A 25 -30.49 -5.77 1.05
CA LEU A 25 -30.51 -4.42 1.57
C LEU A 25 -29.21 -3.71 1.19
N PRO A 26 -29.27 -2.43 0.82
CA PRO A 26 -28.07 -1.65 0.55
C PRO A 26 -27.22 -1.54 1.80
N ILE A 27 -25.91 -1.72 1.66
CA ILE A 27 -24.95 -1.37 2.71
C ILE A 27 -24.61 0.12 2.61
N LEU A 28 -24.43 0.79 3.74
CA LEU A 28 -24.09 2.22 3.80
C LEU A 28 -22.62 2.43 4.16
N CYS A 29 -21.97 3.39 3.49
CA CYS A 29 -20.68 3.91 3.93
C CYS A 29 -20.90 4.91 5.08
N THR A 30 -20.32 4.62 6.25
CA THR A 30 -20.51 5.41 7.47
C THR A 30 -19.43 6.48 7.62
N LYS A 31 -19.63 7.41 8.57
CA LYS A 31 -18.67 8.49 8.87
C LYS A 31 -17.34 7.97 9.41
N GLU A 32 -17.32 6.73 9.88
CA GLU A 32 -16.14 5.98 10.31
C GLU A 32 -15.35 5.39 9.14
N GLY A 33 -15.78 5.59 7.89
CA GLY A 33 -15.11 5.07 6.69
C GLY A 33 -15.28 3.56 6.50
N ARG A 34 -16.32 2.97 7.11
CA ARG A 34 -16.62 1.54 7.01
C ARG A 34 -18.01 1.33 6.42
N TRP A 35 -18.23 0.15 5.86
CA TRP A 35 -19.56 -0.28 5.45
C TRP A 35 -20.34 -0.80 6.67
N THR A 36 -21.65 -0.58 6.68
CA THR A 36 -22.54 -1.06 7.76
C THR A 36 -22.56 -2.58 7.89
N GLU A 37 -22.37 -3.31 6.79
CA GLU A 37 -22.25 -4.76 6.75
C GLU A 37 -21.21 -5.19 5.71
N GLU A 38 -20.73 -6.43 5.82
CA GLU A 38 -19.91 -7.07 4.79
C GLU A 38 -20.78 -7.65 3.68
N PHE A 39 -20.30 -7.59 2.44
CA PHE A 39 -20.96 -8.29 1.35
C PHE A 39 -20.86 -9.81 1.55
N LYS A 40 -22.00 -10.47 1.71
CA LYS A 40 -22.07 -11.92 1.47
C LYS A 40 -21.94 -12.15 -0.03
N LEU A 41 -21.08 -13.05 -0.49
CA LEU A 41 -21.04 -13.38 -1.91
C LEU A 41 -22.37 -14.06 -2.35
N CYS A 42 -22.72 -14.00 -3.64
CA CYS A 42 -23.85 -14.77 -4.13
C CYS A 42 -23.44 -16.26 -4.19
N GLU A 43 -24.31 -17.18 -3.76
CA GLU A 43 -23.99 -18.62 -3.68
C GLU A 43 -23.63 -19.24 -5.04
N GLN A 44 -24.13 -18.67 -6.14
CA GLN A 44 -23.81 -19.11 -7.49
C GLN A 44 -22.46 -18.60 -8.02
N LEU A 45 -21.75 -17.72 -7.29
CA LEU A 45 -20.42 -17.28 -7.70
C LEU A 45 -19.43 -18.40 -7.42
N GLN A 46 -19.11 -19.13 -8.48
CA GLN A 46 -18.12 -20.21 -8.48
C GLN A 46 -16.96 -19.85 -9.40
N GLY A 47 -15.79 -20.39 -9.09
CA GLY A 47 -14.57 -20.22 -9.88
C GLY A 47 -13.38 -19.83 -9.02
N GLU A 48 -12.25 -19.69 -9.69
CA GLU A 48 -10.96 -19.41 -9.09
C GLU A 48 -10.29 -18.27 -9.87
N CYS A 49 -9.46 -17.50 -9.18
CA CYS A 49 -8.53 -16.59 -9.80
C CYS A 49 -7.36 -17.38 -10.41
N PRO A 50 -6.69 -16.86 -11.45
CA PRO A 50 -5.46 -17.48 -11.94
C PRO A 50 -4.38 -17.49 -10.85
N PRO A 51 -3.44 -18.45 -10.85
CA PRO A 51 -2.28 -18.38 -9.97
C PRO A 51 -1.56 -17.02 -10.13
N PRO A 52 -1.21 -16.32 -9.03
CA PRO A 52 -0.48 -15.07 -9.11
C PRO A 52 0.88 -15.27 -9.81
N PRO A 53 1.44 -14.25 -10.48
CA PRO A 53 2.77 -14.33 -11.05
C PRO A 53 3.81 -14.55 -9.94
N SER A 54 4.70 -15.52 -10.14
CA SER A 54 5.80 -15.82 -9.21
C SER A 54 7.07 -15.10 -9.63
N GLY A 55 7.72 -14.39 -8.69
CA GLY A 55 9.03 -13.77 -8.89
C GLY A 55 9.02 -12.48 -9.69
N GLN A 56 7.85 -12.03 -10.16
CA GLN A 56 7.70 -10.72 -10.78
C GLN A 56 7.83 -9.62 -9.71
N ASN A 57 8.52 -8.53 -10.05
CA ASN A 57 8.76 -7.39 -9.16
C ASN A 57 9.36 -7.76 -7.78
N SER A 58 10.11 -8.86 -7.73
CA SER A 58 10.69 -9.43 -6.51
C SER A 58 9.67 -9.90 -5.46
N VAL A 59 8.45 -10.22 -5.89
CA VAL A 59 7.35 -10.70 -5.02
C VAL A 59 7.11 -12.21 -5.23
N GLU A 60 6.89 -12.92 -4.13
CA GLU A 60 6.40 -14.29 -4.10
C GLU A 60 5.09 -14.37 -3.29
N TYR A 61 4.11 -15.15 -3.77
CA TYR A 61 2.80 -15.26 -3.13
C TYR A 61 2.60 -16.62 -2.49
N LYS A 62 2.19 -16.62 -1.21
CA LYS A 62 1.79 -17.81 -0.48
C LYS A 62 0.26 -17.88 -0.38
N CYS A 63 -0.34 -18.84 -1.09
CA CYS A 63 -1.79 -19.05 -1.16
C CYS A 63 -2.20 -20.34 -0.44
N GLU A 64 -2.30 -20.31 0.89
CA GLU A 64 -2.61 -21.52 1.68
C GLU A 64 -4.04 -22.05 1.43
N GLN A 65 -4.95 -21.16 1.07
CA GLN A 65 -6.38 -21.43 0.88
C GLN A 65 -6.72 -21.73 -0.60
N GLY A 66 -5.71 -21.89 -1.46
CA GLY A 66 -5.90 -22.00 -2.91
C GLY A 66 -6.25 -20.66 -3.56
N TYR A 67 -7.00 -20.72 -4.66
CA TYR A 67 -7.30 -19.55 -5.51
C TYR A 67 -8.81 -19.28 -5.67
N GLY A 68 -9.65 -19.92 -4.86
CA GLY A 68 -11.10 -19.72 -4.90
C GLY A 68 -11.50 -18.28 -4.55
N ILE A 69 -12.70 -17.86 -4.97
CA ILE A 69 -13.23 -16.55 -4.61
C ILE A 69 -13.22 -16.37 -3.08
N GLY A 70 -12.65 -15.26 -2.61
CA GLY A 70 -12.44 -14.94 -1.20
C GLY A 70 -11.14 -15.50 -0.61
N ALA A 71 -10.40 -16.36 -1.32
CA ALA A 71 -9.09 -16.81 -0.89
C ALA A 71 -8.11 -15.63 -0.82
N VAL A 72 -7.24 -15.66 0.18
CA VAL A 72 -6.21 -14.64 0.38
C VAL A 72 -4.84 -15.26 0.14
N CYS A 73 -4.01 -14.58 -0.65
CA CYS A 73 -2.60 -14.89 -0.80
C CYS A 73 -1.75 -13.81 -0.14
N SER A 74 -0.79 -14.22 0.69
CA SER A 74 0.16 -13.29 1.32
C SER A 74 1.36 -13.06 0.42
N PRO A 75 1.69 -11.80 0.04
CA PRO A 75 2.93 -11.48 -0.66
C PRO A 75 4.11 -11.49 0.32
N SER A 76 5.25 -11.94 -0.17
CA SER A 76 6.56 -11.90 0.50
C SER A 76 7.60 -11.40 -0.47
N CYS A 77 8.54 -10.59 0.01
CA CYS A 77 9.65 -10.11 -0.80
C CYS A 77 10.78 -11.12 -0.86
N ILE A 78 11.31 -11.36 -2.06
CA ILE A 78 12.43 -12.29 -2.30
C ILE A 78 13.71 -11.79 -1.62
N VAL A 79 13.93 -10.47 -1.61
CA VAL A 79 15.12 -9.83 -1.03
C VAL A 79 14.71 -9.05 0.22
N PRO A 80 14.91 -9.59 1.43
CA PRO A 80 14.72 -8.85 2.68
C PRO A 80 15.95 -7.97 3.02
N PRO A 81 15.78 -6.83 3.73
CA PRO A 81 14.53 -6.28 4.23
C PRO A 81 13.80 -5.43 3.17
N SER A 82 12.64 -5.90 2.72
CA SER A 82 11.78 -5.20 1.78
C SER A 82 10.31 -5.39 2.14
N ASP A 83 9.51 -4.41 1.78
CA ASP A 83 8.08 -4.40 1.98
C ASP A 83 7.33 -4.54 0.64
N PRO A 84 6.32 -5.43 0.56
CA PRO A 84 5.44 -5.47 -0.59
C PRO A 84 4.49 -4.28 -0.54
N VAL A 85 4.48 -3.46 -1.59
CA VAL A 85 3.64 -2.27 -1.72
C VAL A 85 2.94 -2.24 -3.09
N VAL A 86 1.81 -1.55 -3.19
CA VAL A 86 1.20 -1.27 -4.50
C VAL A 86 1.83 -0.02 -5.10
N LEU A 87 2.31 -0.12 -6.34
CA LEU A 87 2.77 1.01 -7.14
C LEU A 87 1.83 1.27 -8.32
N PRO A 88 1.74 2.52 -8.80
CA PRO A 88 1.10 2.83 -10.07
C PRO A 88 1.75 2.09 -11.25
N GLU A 89 0.99 1.81 -12.31
CA GLU A 89 1.46 1.06 -13.51
C GLU A 89 2.75 1.62 -14.15
N ASN A 90 3.01 2.92 -14.01
CA ASN A 90 4.16 3.61 -14.60
C ASN A 90 5.35 3.80 -13.64
N VAL A 91 5.29 3.20 -12.44
CA VAL A 91 6.33 3.31 -11.41
C VAL A 91 6.86 1.92 -11.08
N THR A 92 8.18 1.80 -10.98
CA THR A 92 8.87 0.57 -10.56
C THR A 92 9.57 0.81 -9.22
N ALA A 93 10.07 -0.25 -8.58
CA ALA A 93 10.80 -0.13 -7.32
C ALA A 93 11.99 0.84 -7.38
N ASP A 94 12.65 0.95 -8.54
CA ASP A 94 13.80 1.84 -8.77
C ASP A 94 13.40 3.28 -9.11
N THR A 95 12.15 3.51 -9.52
CA THR A 95 11.63 4.84 -9.89
C THR A 95 10.62 5.39 -8.87
N VAL A 96 10.49 4.73 -7.71
CA VAL A 96 9.69 5.29 -6.61
C VAL A 96 10.38 6.54 -6.09
N GLU A 97 9.69 7.65 -6.25
CA GLU A 97 10.21 8.95 -5.83
C GLU A 97 10.06 9.14 -4.31
N HIS A 98 10.95 9.93 -3.73
CA HIS A 98 11.02 10.12 -2.28
C HIS A 98 9.76 10.75 -1.68
N TRP A 99 8.94 11.45 -2.44
CA TRP A 99 7.67 12.04 -1.97
C TRP A 99 6.49 11.06 -2.04
N MET A 100 6.65 9.89 -2.67
CA MET A 100 5.57 8.91 -2.80
C MET A 100 5.38 8.12 -1.49
N GLU A 101 4.12 7.92 -1.11
CA GLU A 101 3.71 7.12 0.05
C GLU A 101 2.91 5.89 -0.42
N PRO A 102 3.58 4.86 -0.95
CA PRO A 102 2.91 3.67 -1.46
C PRO A 102 2.29 2.84 -0.32
N VAL A 103 1.19 2.15 -0.64
CA VAL A 103 0.41 1.39 0.35
C VAL A 103 0.99 0.00 0.52
N LYS A 104 1.36 -0.37 1.74
CA LYS A 104 1.82 -1.72 2.10
C LYS A 104 0.73 -2.76 1.91
N VAL A 105 1.06 -3.86 1.24
CA VAL A 105 0.13 -4.96 0.92
C VAL A 105 0.35 -6.10 1.91
N GLN A 106 -0.68 -6.41 2.70
CA GLN A 106 -0.65 -7.57 3.60
C GLN A 106 -1.18 -8.86 2.96
N GLY A 107 -1.97 -8.71 1.88
CA GLY A 107 -2.55 -9.82 1.14
C GLY A 107 -3.29 -9.34 -0.10
N ILE A 108 -3.38 -10.21 -1.10
CA ILE A 108 -4.29 -10.07 -2.24
C ILE A 108 -5.47 -11.01 -2.04
N VAL A 109 -6.67 -10.58 -2.44
CA VAL A 109 -7.90 -11.37 -2.32
C VAL A 109 -8.48 -11.69 -3.69
N CYS A 110 -8.90 -12.94 -3.90
CA CYS A 110 -9.59 -13.32 -5.13
C CYS A 110 -11.02 -12.77 -5.10
N THR A 111 -11.33 -11.82 -5.98
CA THR A 111 -12.63 -11.16 -5.98
C THR A 111 -13.69 -12.00 -6.70
N GLY A 112 -14.97 -11.64 -6.55
CA GLY A 112 -16.07 -12.28 -7.28
C GLY A 112 -15.94 -12.20 -8.82
N ARG A 113 -15.09 -11.30 -9.35
CA ARG A 113 -14.78 -11.21 -10.79
C ARG A 113 -13.79 -12.27 -11.25
N ARG A 114 -13.21 -13.06 -10.33
CA ARG A 114 -12.08 -13.98 -10.57
C ARG A 114 -10.81 -13.23 -10.97
N GLU A 115 -10.66 -12.05 -10.37
CA GLU A 115 -9.49 -11.17 -10.48
C GLU A 115 -8.97 -10.92 -9.07
N TRP A 116 -7.65 -10.89 -8.91
CA TRP A 116 -7.02 -10.56 -7.64
C TRP A 116 -7.11 -9.06 -7.35
N HIS A 117 -7.28 -8.71 -6.07
CA HIS A 117 -7.20 -7.32 -5.63
C HIS A 117 -6.34 -7.18 -4.35
N PRO A 118 -5.37 -6.24 -4.31
CA PRO A 118 -4.86 -5.47 -5.45
C PRO A 118 -4.31 -6.36 -6.57
N ASP A 119 -4.13 -5.81 -7.77
CA ASP A 119 -3.59 -6.58 -8.90
C ASP A 119 -2.15 -7.02 -8.60
N PRO A 120 -1.85 -8.32 -8.62
CA PRO A 120 -0.54 -8.86 -8.29
C PRO A 120 0.61 -8.28 -9.11
N VAL A 121 0.34 -7.83 -10.36
CA VAL A 121 1.38 -7.25 -11.24
C VAL A 121 1.79 -5.84 -10.81
N LEU A 122 0.96 -5.17 -10.02
CA LEU A 122 1.20 -3.83 -9.46
C LEU A 122 1.81 -3.88 -8.06
N VAL A 123 2.00 -5.07 -7.51
CA VAL A 123 2.70 -5.23 -6.24
C VAL A 123 4.20 -5.30 -6.54
N HIS A 124 4.95 -4.44 -5.88
CA HIS A 124 6.40 -4.39 -5.96
C HIS A 124 6.99 -4.49 -4.56
N CYS A 125 8.19 -5.06 -4.46
CA CYS A 125 8.99 -4.96 -3.26
C CYS A 125 9.88 -3.73 -3.32
N ILE A 126 9.73 -2.85 -2.34
CA ILE A 126 10.62 -1.72 -2.10
C ILE A 126 11.38 -1.95 -0.80
N GLN A 127 12.56 -1.36 -0.66
CA GLN A 127 13.32 -1.42 0.59
C GLN A 127 12.44 -0.99 1.78
N SER A 128 12.49 -1.71 2.90
CA SER A 128 11.74 -1.34 4.11
C SER A 128 12.34 -0.08 4.75
N CYS A 129 11.61 0.54 5.67
CA CYS A 129 12.16 1.58 6.54
C CYS A 129 13.05 0.95 7.60
N GLU A 130 14.19 1.59 7.88
CA GLU A 130 15.08 1.22 8.97
C GLU A 130 14.49 1.69 10.32
N PRO A 131 14.84 1.05 11.45
CA PRO A 131 14.26 1.34 12.75
C PRO A 131 14.77 2.62 13.42
N PHE A 132 15.64 3.39 12.76
CA PHE A 132 16.40 4.51 13.32
C PHE A 132 15.80 5.90 13.07
N GLN A 133 14.53 5.98 12.68
CA GLN A 133 13.82 7.26 12.50
C GLN A 133 13.81 8.10 13.79
N ALA A 134 14.02 9.42 13.66
CA ALA A 134 14.01 10.38 14.77
C ALA A 134 15.10 10.11 15.83
N ASP A 135 16.27 9.60 15.43
CA ASP A 135 17.41 9.34 16.30
C ASP A 135 18.46 10.48 16.31
N GLY A 136 18.25 11.51 15.49
CA GLY A 136 19.11 12.68 15.35
C GLY A 136 20.17 12.57 14.25
N TRP A 137 20.19 11.47 13.50
CA TRP A 137 21.01 11.27 12.32
C TRP A 137 20.12 11.22 11.08
N CYS A 138 20.59 11.82 9.98
CA CYS A 138 19.89 11.74 8.70
C CYS A 138 20.25 10.42 8.00
N ASP A 139 19.34 9.45 8.08
CA ASP A 139 19.35 8.19 7.35
C ASP A 139 18.73 8.37 5.95
N THR A 140 19.56 8.30 4.91
CA THR A 140 19.13 8.51 3.52
C THR A 140 18.03 7.52 3.09
N ILE A 141 18.06 6.28 3.60
CA ILE A 141 17.03 5.24 3.33
C ILE A 141 15.66 5.62 3.89
N ASN A 142 15.63 6.33 5.02
CA ASN A 142 14.41 6.79 5.68
C ASN A 142 13.96 8.18 5.21
N ASN A 143 14.82 8.95 4.52
CA ASN A 143 14.54 10.29 4.02
C ASN A 143 13.60 10.32 2.80
N ARG A 144 12.41 9.76 2.97
CA ARG A 144 11.30 9.65 2.00
C ARG A 144 9.95 9.54 2.73
N ALA A 145 8.87 9.91 2.06
CA ALA A 145 7.52 9.94 2.60
C ALA A 145 7.06 8.60 3.19
N TYR A 146 7.36 7.49 2.51
CA TYR A 146 7.06 6.12 3.01
C TYR A 146 7.66 5.84 4.40
N CYS A 147 8.79 6.46 4.72
CA CYS A 147 9.49 6.37 5.99
C CYS A 147 9.45 7.68 6.78
N HIS A 148 8.43 8.50 6.51
CA HIS A 148 8.14 9.74 7.21
C HIS A 148 9.33 10.72 7.28
N TYR A 149 10.12 10.79 6.21
CA TYR A 149 11.28 11.67 6.08
C TYR A 149 12.24 11.57 7.27
N ASP A 150 12.48 10.34 7.71
CA ASP A 150 13.37 9.99 8.81
C ASP A 150 13.00 10.66 10.14
N GLY A 151 11.70 10.88 10.36
CA GLY A 151 11.23 11.63 11.52
C GLY A 151 11.65 13.10 11.53
N GLY A 152 12.19 13.61 10.42
CA GLY A 152 12.67 14.96 10.24
C GLY A 152 14.18 15.13 10.44
N ASP A 153 14.97 14.09 10.69
CA ASP A 153 16.39 14.26 11.03
C ASP A 153 17.27 14.78 9.87
N CYS A 154 16.77 14.72 8.64
CA CYS A 154 17.40 15.32 7.47
C CYS A 154 17.09 16.82 7.28
N CYS A 155 16.29 17.42 8.16
CA CYS A 155 15.93 18.83 8.11
C CYS A 155 16.53 19.59 9.29
N SER A 156 17.17 20.73 9.03
CA SER A 156 17.76 21.55 10.09
C SER A 156 16.69 22.19 10.98
N SER A 157 15.50 22.50 10.43
CA SER A 157 14.44 23.19 11.15
C SER A 157 13.71 22.33 12.18
N THR A 158 13.64 21.03 11.94
CA THR A 158 13.01 20.00 12.80
C THR A 158 13.95 19.55 13.91
N LEU A 159 15.27 19.64 13.69
CA LEU A 159 16.29 19.28 14.67
C LEU A 159 16.47 20.34 15.76
N SER A 160 16.46 19.89 17.02
CA SER A 160 16.78 20.76 18.18
C SER A 160 18.18 21.39 18.11
N SER A 161 19.13 20.69 17.50
CA SER A 161 20.52 21.15 17.30
C SER A 161 20.66 22.18 16.16
N ARG A 162 19.64 22.32 15.29
CA ARG A 162 19.69 23.03 14.01
C ARG A 162 20.80 22.56 13.06
N LYS A 163 21.38 21.38 13.31
CA LYS A 163 22.50 20.84 12.54
C LYS A 163 22.22 19.40 12.15
N VAL A 164 22.05 19.16 10.86
CA VAL A 164 21.93 17.83 10.27
C VAL A 164 23.25 17.08 10.39
N ILE A 165 23.18 15.81 10.80
CA ILE A 165 24.32 14.91 10.91
C ILE A 165 24.03 13.70 10.01
N PRO A 166 24.72 13.53 8.87
CA PRO A 166 24.42 12.43 7.97
C PRO A 166 24.88 11.09 8.54
N PHE A 167 24.04 10.06 8.41
CA PHE A 167 24.44 8.67 8.57
C PHE A 167 24.96 8.15 7.22
N ALA A 168 26.19 7.62 7.22
CA ALA A 168 27.11 7.51 6.07
C ALA A 168 27.82 8.82 5.69
N ALA A 169 29.16 8.82 5.79
CA ALA A 169 30.00 10.02 5.64
C ALA A 169 30.04 10.59 4.20
N ASP A 170 29.57 9.82 3.21
CA ASP A 170 29.64 10.13 1.79
C ASP A 170 28.23 10.16 1.15
N CYS A 171 27.25 10.79 1.82
CA CYS A 171 25.98 11.01 1.15
C CYS A 171 26.12 12.07 0.06
N ASP A 172 25.60 11.76 -1.14
CA ASP A 172 25.47 12.72 -2.21
C ASP A 172 24.63 13.91 -1.75
N SER A 173 24.90 15.09 -2.31
CA SER A 173 24.28 16.33 -1.86
C SER A 173 22.76 16.31 -1.91
N ASP A 174 22.15 15.46 -2.76
CA ASP A 174 20.69 15.35 -2.89
C ASP A 174 20.04 14.39 -1.87
N GLU A 175 20.67 13.26 -1.55
CA GLU A 175 20.07 12.23 -0.68
C GLU A 175 19.97 12.67 0.79
N CYS A 176 20.90 13.54 1.21
CA CYS A 176 20.94 14.15 2.53
C CYS A 176 20.25 15.52 2.61
N THR A 177 19.61 15.99 1.54
CA THR A 177 18.83 17.22 1.62
C THR A 177 17.55 17.03 2.43
N CYS A 178 17.06 18.11 3.02
CA CYS A 178 15.74 18.12 3.65
C CYS A 178 14.65 17.89 2.60
N ARG A 179 14.03 16.71 2.62
CA ARG A 179 12.95 16.32 1.70
C ARG A 179 11.56 16.43 2.31
N ASP A 180 11.45 16.70 3.61
CA ASP A 180 10.15 16.83 4.28
C ASP A 180 9.42 18.09 3.77
N PRO A 181 8.28 17.96 3.06
CA PRO A 181 7.52 19.10 2.56
C PRO A 181 6.89 19.95 3.68
N LYS A 182 6.91 19.50 4.93
CA LYS A 182 6.40 20.23 6.11
C LYS A 182 7.49 21.00 6.85
N ALA A 183 8.77 20.78 6.54
CA ALA A 183 9.89 21.48 7.16
C ALA A 183 10.02 22.92 6.64
N GLU A 184 10.60 23.82 7.45
CA GLU A 184 10.74 25.25 7.11
C GLU A 184 11.55 25.47 5.82
N GLU A 185 12.48 24.56 5.51
CA GLU A 185 13.32 24.60 4.30
C GLU A 185 12.52 24.49 2.99
N ASN A 186 11.31 23.92 3.04
CA ASN A 186 10.47 23.61 1.88
C ASN A 186 9.14 24.41 1.85
N GLN A 187 9.01 25.47 2.67
CA GLN A 187 7.83 26.37 2.70
C GLN A 187 7.98 27.62 1.83
#